data_AF-A0A2V5PJY2-F1
#
_entry.id   AF-A0A2V5PJY2-F1
#
_cell.length_a   1.000
_cell.length_b   1.000
_cell.length_c   1.000
_cell.angle_alpha   90.00
_cell.angle_beta   90.00
_cell.angle_gamma   90.00
#
_symmetry.space_group_name_H-M   'P 1'
#
loop_
_entity.id
_entity.type
_entity.pdbx_description
1 polymer ?
#
loop_
_entity_poly.entity_id
_entity_poly.type
_entity_poly.pdbx_seq_one_letter_code
_entity_poly.pdbx_strand_id
1 'polypeptide(L)'
;MTELLIFLSTFVSVFALGFQSLNVNSGRYLAAIFTSFMIGAGHLCLYRYLPEASLSQNLAYLIGGPFGIVSSMWAHRRVFARVRAE
;
A
#
# COMPACT_ATOMS: atom_id res chain seq x y z
N MET A 1 -15.87 -2.45 13.45
CA MET A 1 -15.74 -2.90 12.04
C MET A 1 -15.05 -1.86 11.16
N THR A 2 -14.75 -0.66 11.67
CA THR A 2 -14.09 0.42 10.93
C THR A 2 -12.56 0.33 11.04
N GLU A 3 -12.05 -0.22 12.14
CA GLU A 3 -10.61 -0.35 12.45
C GLU A 3 -9.90 -1.24 11.42
N LEU A 4 -10.47 -2.42 11.14
CA LEU A 4 -9.91 -3.35 10.15
C LEU A 4 -9.95 -2.76 8.75
N LEU A 5 -11.03 -2.05 8.39
CA LEU A 5 -11.14 -1.38 7.10
C LEU A 5 -10.11 -0.26 6.95
N ILE A 6 -9.90 0.56 7.98
CA ILE A 6 -8.87 1.60 7.99
C ILE A 6 -7.48 0.96 7.89
N PHE A 7 -7.21 -0.06 8.71
CA PHE A 7 -5.95 -0.80 8.64
C PHE A 7 -5.69 -1.36 7.24
N LEU A 8 -6.66 -2.08 6.66
CA LEU A 8 -6.53 -2.67 5.33
C LEU A 8 -6.40 -1.60 4.25
N SER A 9 -7.14 -0.49 4.35
CA SER A 9 -7.05 0.61 3.39
C SER A 9 -5.66 1.25 3.43
N THR A 10 -5.13 1.55 4.62
CA THR A 10 -3.77 2.09 4.75
C THR A 10 -2.72 1.08 4.34
N PHE A 11 -2.86 -0.19 4.75
CA PHE A 11 -1.96 -1.26 4.36
C PHE A 11 -1.87 -1.38 2.84
N VAL A 12 -3.01 -1.47 2.15
CA VAL A 12 -3.07 -1.60 0.69
C VAL A 12 -2.52 -0.36 0.01
N SER A 13 -2.87 0.85 0.46
CA SER A 13 -2.35 2.10 -0.10
C SER A 13 -0.83 2.19 0.05
N VAL A 14 -0.28 1.91 1.23
CA VAL A 14 1.18 2.01 1.47
C VAL A 14 1.92 0.86 0.78
N PHE A 15 1.37 -0.34 0.77
CA PHE A 15 1.90 -1.46 0.00
C PHE A 15 1.99 -1.09 -1.49
N ALA A 16 0.89 -0.61 -2.07
CA ALA A 16 0.84 -0.23 -3.47
C ALA A 16 1.80 0.93 -3.76
N LEU A 17 1.91 1.92 -2.87
CA LEU A 17 2.86 3.04 -3.01
C LEU A 17 4.32 2.60 -2.97
N GLY A 18 4.69 1.71 -2.05
CA GLY A 18 6.03 1.13 -2.02
C GLY A 18 6.33 0.35 -3.31
N PHE A 19 5.38 -0.47 -3.77
CA PHE A 19 5.54 -1.30 -4.95
C PHE A 19 5.59 -0.46 -6.23
N GLN A 20 4.79 0.59 -6.29
CA GLN A 20 4.78 1.59 -7.35
C GLN A 20 6.13 2.31 -7.43
N SER A 21 6.65 2.82 -6.31
CA SER A 21 7.95 3.49 -6.25
C SER A 21 9.07 2.60 -6.80
N LEU A 22 9.11 1.33 -6.38
CA LEU A 22 10.11 0.37 -6.88
C LEU A 22 9.96 0.08 -8.39
N ASN A 23 8.71 0.01 -8.90
CA ASN A 23 8.45 -0.17 -10.32
C ASN A 23 8.84 1.05 -11.16
N VAL A 24 8.51 2.27 -10.70
CA VAL A 24 8.88 3.51 -11.39
C VAL A 24 10.40 3.64 -11.47
N ASN A 25 11.10 3.40 -10.36
CA ASN A 25 12.57 3.38 -10.32
C ASN A 25 13.19 2.30 -11.22
N SER A 26 12.42 1.25 -11.55
CA SER A 26 12.83 0.16 -12.45
C SER A 26 12.33 0.32 -13.89
N GLY A 27 11.71 1.46 -14.25
CA GLY A 27 11.16 1.72 -15.59
C GLY A 27 9.88 0.96 -15.95
N ARG A 28 9.19 0.33 -14.99
CA ARG A 28 8.00 -0.51 -15.20
C ARG A 28 6.69 0.30 -15.11
N TYR A 29 6.45 1.17 -16.09
CA TYR A 29 5.33 2.11 -16.07
C TYR A 29 3.93 1.47 -16.03
N LEU A 30 3.71 0.33 -16.70
CA LEU A 30 2.42 -0.37 -16.64
C LEU A 30 2.08 -0.84 -15.22
N ALA A 31 3.06 -1.42 -14.52
CA ALA A 31 2.88 -1.82 -13.12
C ALA A 31 2.66 -0.59 -12.21
N ALA A 32 3.29 0.55 -12.53
CA ALA A 32 3.06 1.81 -11.83
C ALA A 32 1.62 2.32 -12.02
N ILE A 33 1.01 2.16 -13.19
CA ILE A 33 -0.40 2.56 -13.41
C ILE A 33 -1.34 1.75 -12.53
N PHE A 34 -1.23 0.42 -12.53
CA PHE A 34 -2.11 -0.43 -11.72
C PHE A 34 -1.99 -0.15 -10.23
N THR A 35 -0.76 0.05 -9.75
CA THR A 35 -0.54 0.40 -8.34
C THR A 35 -1.08 1.78 -7.99
N SER A 36 -1.00 2.77 -8.88
CA SER A 36 -1.66 4.07 -8.69
C SER A 36 -3.17 3.97 -8.54
N PHE A 37 -3.84 3.11 -9.32
CA PHE A 37 -5.27 2.85 -9.15
C PHE A 37 -5.58 2.25 -7.77
N MET A 38 -4.77 1.31 -7.29
CA MET A 38 -4.94 0.74 -5.95
C MET A 38 -4.77 1.78 -4.84
N ILE A 39 -3.79 2.68 -4.97
CA ILE A 39 -3.59 3.79 -4.02
C ILE A 39 -4.83 4.67 -3.98
N GLY A 40 -5.35 5.08 -5.14
CA GLY A 40 -6.55 5.91 -5.24
C GLY A 40 -7.77 5.26 -4.58
N ALA A 41 -8.01 3.97 -4.83
CA ALA A 41 -9.10 3.22 -4.21
C ALA A 41 -8.97 3.17 -2.67
N GLY A 42 -7.77 2.92 -2.15
CA GLY A 42 -7.51 2.94 -0.71
C GLY A 42 -7.71 4.32 -0.09
N HIS A 43 -7.29 5.39 -0.79
CA HIS A 43 -7.54 6.77 -0.34
C HIS A 43 -9.03 7.12 -0.30
N LEU A 44 -9.83 6.70 -1.27
CA LEU A 44 -11.28 6.91 -1.24
C LEU A 44 -11.93 6.28 -0.02
N CYS A 45 -11.49 5.08 0.37
CA CYS A 45 -11.91 4.45 1.63
C CYS A 45 -11.44 5.28 2.84
N LEU A 46 -10.17 5.67 2.89
CA LEU A 46 -9.62 6.44 4.02
C LEU A 46 -10.32 7.79 4.18
N TYR A 47 -10.57 8.53 3.11
CA TYR A 47 -11.28 9.81 3.16
C TYR A 47 -12.72 9.69 3.65
N ARG A 48 -13.35 8.52 3.48
CA ARG A 48 -14.68 8.25 4.02
C ARG A 48 -14.67 7.97 5.53
N TYR A 49 -13.62 7.34 6.05
CA TYR A 49 -13.62 6.80 7.42
C TYR A 49 -12.73 7.56 8.42
N LEU A 50 -11.72 8.32 7.97
CA LEU A 50 -10.82 9.08 8.87
C LEU A 50 -11.38 10.36 9.51
N PRO A 51 -12.29 11.14 8.89
CA PRO A 51 -12.70 12.44 9.46
C PRO A 51 -13.24 12.39 10.89
N GLU A 52 -13.87 11.27 11.29
CA GLU A 52 -14.43 11.06 12.64
C GLU A 52 -13.74 9.91 13.38
N ALA A 53 -12.48 9.62 13.06
CA ALA A 53 -11.78 8.44 13.58
C ALA A 53 -11.45 8.54 15.07
N SER A 54 -11.77 7.47 15.81
CA SER A 54 -11.38 7.30 17.22
C SER A 54 -9.90 6.99 17.38
N LEU A 55 -9.38 7.02 18.62
CA LEU A 55 -7.98 6.71 18.91
C LEU A 55 -7.56 5.31 18.41
N SER A 56 -8.41 4.28 18.60
CA SER A 56 -8.11 2.92 18.13
C SER A 56 -8.04 2.83 16.61
N GLN A 57 -8.88 3.60 15.90
CA GLN A 57 -8.88 3.69 14.44
C GLN A 57 -7.64 4.41 13.90
N ASN A 58 -7.19 5.46 14.59
CA ASN A 58 -5.94 6.13 14.28
C ASN A 58 -4.73 5.20 14.50
N LEU A 59 -4.73 4.39 15.55
CA LEU A 59 -3.69 3.36 15.75
C LEU A 59 -3.71 2.32 14.63
N ALA A 60 -4.89 1.87 14.21
CA ALA A 60 -5.04 0.95 13.09
C ALA A 60 -4.47 1.55 11.78
N TYR A 61 -4.73 2.83 11.52
CA TYR A 61 -4.11 3.58 10.41
C TYR A 61 -2.58 3.60 10.53
N LEU A 62 -2.06 4.01 11.69
CA LEU A 62 -0.63 4.17 11.93
C LEU A 62 0.14 2.86 11.77
N ILE A 63 -0.42 1.75 12.24
CA ILE A 63 0.21 0.42 12.13
C ILE A 63 0.10 -0.12 10.71
N GLY A 64 -0.98 0.19 9.97
CA GLY A 64 -1.12 -0.25 8.58
C GLY A 64 0.04 0.17 7.67
N GLY A 65 0.60 1.36 7.88
CA GLY A 65 1.72 1.90 7.08
C GLY A 65 2.99 1.05 7.14
N PRO A 66 3.62 0.86 8.32
CA PRO A 66 4.81 0.04 8.49
C PRO A 66 4.65 -1.39 7.95
N PHE A 67 3.50 -2.03 8.18
CA PHE A 67 3.23 -3.36 7.64
C PHE A 67 3.15 -3.33 6.11
N GLY A 68 2.44 -2.36 5.54
CA GLY A 68 2.30 -2.21 4.09
C GLY A 68 3.66 -2.04 3.38
N ILE A 69 4.54 -1.18 3.91
CA ILE A 69 5.82 -0.90 3.26
C ILE A 69 6.78 -2.10 3.32
N VAL A 70 6.88 -2.78 4.47
CA VAL A 70 7.74 -3.97 4.62
C VAL A 70 7.24 -5.11 3.74
N SER A 71 5.92 -5.35 3.71
CA SER A 71 5.32 -6.34 2.82
C SER A 71 5.57 -6.01 1.34
N SER A 72 5.52 -4.73 0.95
CA SER A 72 5.83 -4.28 -0.41
C SER A 72 7.26 -4.60 -0.81
N MET A 73 8.24 -4.27 0.03
CA MET A 73 9.66 -4.57 -0.24
C MET A 73 9.90 -6.07 -0.43
N TRP A 74 9.30 -6.89 0.44
CA TRP A 74 9.37 -8.34 0.37
C TRP A 74 8.70 -8.91 -0.89
N ALA A 75 7.51 -8.40 -1.24
CA ALA A 75 6.74 -8.85 -2.40
C ALA A 75 7.43 -8.46 -3.71
N HIS A 76 7.87 -7.21 -3.85
CA HIS A 76 8.60 -6.74 -5.02
C HIS A 76 9.86 -7.57 -5.26
N ARG A 77 10.60 -7.88 -4.19
CA ARG A 77 11.75 -8.77 -4.29
C ARG A 77 11.34 -10.14 -4.82
N ARG A 78 10.25 -10.78 -4.39
CA ARG A 78 9.87 -12.09 -4.94
C ARG A 78 9.34 -12.06 -6.37
N VAL A 79 8.58 -11.04 -6.71
CA VAL A 79 8.01 -10.89 -8.06
C VAL A 79 9.14 -10.68 -9.09
N PHE A 80 10.17 -9.89 -8.74
CA PHE A 80 11.21 -9.51 -9.69
C PHE A 80 12.61 -10.11 -9.42
N ALA A 81 12.87 -10.78 -8.30
CA ALA A 81 14.16 -11.48 -8.07
C ALA A 81 14.36 -12.66 -9.05
N ARG A 82 13.29 -13.19 -9.66
CA ARG A 82 13.41 -14.20 -10.72
C ARG A 82 13.99 -13.63 -12.03
N VAL A 83 14.03 -12.31 -12.19
CA VAL A 83 14.48 -11.64 -13.42
C VAL A 83 15.98 -11.27 -13.36
N ARG A 84 16.64 -11.41 -12.20
CA ARG A 84 18.08 -11.12 -12.02
C ARG A 84 18.96 -12.38 -11.92
N ALA A 85 18.42 -13.55 -12.26
CA ALA A 85 19.18 -14.80 -12.32
C ALA A 85 19.59 -15.10 -13.78
N GLU A 86 20.27 -14.15 -14.42
CA GLU A 86 20.97 -14.31 -15.70
C GLU A 86 22.27 -13.49 -15.64
#